data_AF-A0A6N9HML8-F1
#
_entry.id   AF-A0A6N9HML8-F1
#
_cell.length_a   1.000
_cell.length_b   1.000
_cell.length_c   1.000
_cell.angle_alpha   90.00
_cell.angle_beta   90.00
_cell.angle_gamma   90.00
#
_symmetry.space_group_name_H-M   'P 1'
#
loop_
_entity.id
_entity.type
_entity.pdbx_description
1 polymer ?
#
loop_
_entity_poly.entity_id
_entity_poly.type
_entity_poly.pdbx_seq_one_letter_code
_entity_poly.pdbx_strand_id
1 'polypeptide(L)'
;MYDAAKHQQLLIARSAIIEIKNRISGTHELILGASARADAATWKHARQAYIDSVEDIIRAAGFDWEVWKPLVSKNATEIKNAYLSLGRVSSRGGRNGKPSANKQALRALYSKEWGAVENALKAIPPSIEKARGAIISELEQCDPAGEYEIFPEWVLLADGERPRNLGPLKGRLRADLIAGHAYTGPRYWEEEWALAQIRYAERNVLKDSKSFLESEVDRVEEELRLAVDAAYAPANYSAAKCDLRPLLHRSWLAMSSFKMRARIEMMVREALRIALTWQSMDGSWPSVFEEGKPCIATTAFATACLSMLNDHSHWRENRERGLNWLLSHRTEQGAWGPVKEMGATNEINLIVTVAILDACRMEGIPLDHPAVIEAEAALLSAQSPAGLWEDYRGMGEEYLTALIVEYFQRREQRQVDMSEATILGRGLILRGHALSMNDSVSDQVLALASIYHGLEYVLYGFLLKNDVEIRTQKGETIGFREALSAFEVLARNSNWIGHAASLPFRTQLAEMAAKRDEVIHRMGRVEAGQLSIFVERVFAFVGKFDVNALGYSLLV
;
A
#
# COMPACT_ATOMS: atom_id res chain seq x y z
N MET A 1 8.64 16.00 19.83
CA MET A 1 9.49 15.72 18.66
C MET A 1 9.73 14.23 18.61
N TYR A 2 9.56 13.59 17.45
CA TYR A 2 9.80 12.16 17.28
C TYR A 2 11.31 11.86 17.38
N ASP A 3 11.68 10.83 18.16
CA ASP A 3 13.06 10.36 18.34
C ASP A 3 13.22 9.01 17.65
N ALA A 4 13.69 9.04 16.41
CA ALA A 4 13.83 7.85 15.56
C ALA A 4 14.80 6.82 16.16
N ALA A 5 15.90 7.26 16.76
CA ALA A 5 16.91 6.37 17.32
C ALA A 5 16.36 5.62 18.55
N LYS A 6 15.67 6.33 19.44
CA LYS A 6 14.99 5.71 20.58
C LYS A 6 13.88 4.75 20.14
N HIS A 7 13.08 5.15 19.14
CA HIS A 7 12.05 4.28 18.60
C HIS A 7 12.64 2.97 18.06
N GLN A 8 13.69 3.05 17.24
CA GLN A 8 14.38 1.88 16.69
C GLN A 8 14.92 0.95 17.77
N GLN A 9 15.56 1.51 18.81
CA GLN A 9 16.05 0.71 19.95
C GLN A 9 14.92 -0.04 20.66
N LEU A 10 13.76 0.60 20.84
CA LEU A 10 12.60 -0.04 21.47
C LEU A 10 11.97 -1.12 20.58
N LEU A 11 11.97 -0.94 19.26
CA LEU A 11 11.49 -1.96 18.32
C LEU A 11 12.40 -3.19 18.30
N ILE A 12 13.73 -3.00 18.28
CA ILE A 12 14.70 -4.09 18.43
C ILE A 12 14.46 -4.84 19.75
N ALA A 13 14.26 -4.10 20.85
CA ALA A 13 13.97 -4.68 22.15
C ALA A 13 12.65 -5.47 22.15
N ARG A 14 11.59 -4.95 21.50
CA ARG A 14 10.30 -5.63 21.33
C ARG A 14 10.46 -6.95 20.56
N SER A 15 11.11 -6.92 19.41
CA SER A 15 11.35 -8.11 18.58
C SER A 15 12.15 -9.18 19.32
N ALA A 16 13.20 -8.77 20.04
CA ALA A 16 13.98 -9.66 20.88
C ALA A 16 13.13 -10.33 21.97
N ILE A 17 12.25 -9.59 22.63
CA ILE A 17 11.32 -10.15 23.64
C ILE A 17 10.36 -11.17 22.99
N ILE A 18 9.83 -10.89 21.80
CA ILE A 18 8.97 -11.83 21.04
C ILE A 18 9.75 -13.10 20.70
N GLU A 19 10.99 -12.96 20.22
CA GLU A 19 11.83 -14.09 19.87
C GLU A 19 12.18 -14.95 21.10
N ILE A 20 12.51 -14.32 22.24
CA ILE A 20 12.72 -15.01 23.51
C ILE A 20 11.48 -15.82 23.89
N LYS A 21 10.28 -15.22 23.80
CA LYS A 21 9.01 -15.93 24.06
C LYS A 21 8.86 -17.13 23.13
N ASN A 22 9.06 -16.95 21.82
CA ASN A 22 8.94 -18.02 20.83
C ASN A 22 9.92 -19.16 21.09
N ARG A 23 11.16 -18.86 21.48
CA ARG A 23 12.17 -19.86 21.86
C ARG A 23 11.84 -20.57 23.17
N ILE A 24 11.21 -19.88 24.12
CA ILE A 24 10.72 -20.47 25.37
C ILE A 24 9.49 -21.35 25.12
N SER A 25 8.66 -21.08 24.09
CA SER A 25 7.40 -21.80 23.85
C SER A 25 7.39 -22.78 22.67
N GLY A 26 8.42 -22.80 21.82
CA GLY A 26 8.39 -23.48 20.51
C GLY A 26 9.46 -24.54 20.27
N THR A 27 9.96 -24.58 19.03
CA THR A 27 10.83 -25.62 18.42
C THR A 27 12.13 -25.90 19.17
N HIS A 28 12.62 -24.96 19.96
CA HIS A 28 13.80 -25.19 20.80
C HIS A 28 13.52 -26.15 21.96
N GLU A 29 12.29 -26.20 22.50
CA GLU A 29 11.89 -27.26 23.43
C GLU A 29 11.97 -28.64 22.74
N LEU A 30 11.61 -28.72 21.45
CA LEU A 30 11.69 -29.95 20.64
C LEU A 30 13.14 -30.36 20.33
N ILE A 31 14.00 -29.42 19.94
CA ILE A 31 15.43 -29.67 19.64
C ILE A 31 16.16 -30.11 20.91
N LEU A 32 16.02 -29.34 22.01
CA LEU A 32 16.57 -29.71 23.30
C LEU A 32 16.02 -31.07 23.77
N GLY A 33 14.74 -31.33 23.52
CA GLY A 33 14.10 -32.60 23.81
C GLY A 33 14.63 -33.79 23.01
N ALA A 34 14.89 -33.60 21.71
CA ALA A 34 15.50 -34.61 20.84
C ALA A 34 16.94 -34.91 21.26
N SER A 35 17.74 -33.86 21.54
CA SER A 35 19.11 -34.00 22.03
C SER A 35 19.20 -34.67 23.42
N ALA A 36 18.17 -34.54 24.25
CA ALA A 36 18.11 -35.20 25.56
C ALA A 36 18.06 -36.74 25.46
N ARG A 37 17.69 -37.31 24.30
CA ARG A 37 17.66 -38.77 24.05
C ARG A 37 18.94 -39.32 23.42
N ALA A 38 19.87 -38.46 23.03
CA ALA A 38 21.17 -38.84 22.50
C ALA A 38 22.13 -39.17 23.66
N ASP A 39 23.31 -38.55 23.68
CA ASP A 39 24.32 -38.67 24.74
C ASP A 39 24.52 -37.36 25.52
N ALA A 40 25.28 -37.45 26.62
CA ALA A 40 25.52 -36.32 27.54
C ALA A 40 26.29 -35.16 26.90
N ALA A 41 27.19 -35.44 25.93
CA ALA A 41 27.96 -34.41 25.23
C ALA A 41 27.07 -33.65 24.24
N THR A 42 26.28 -34.38 23.45
CA THR A 42 25.28 -33.80 22.53
C THR A 42 24.30 -32.88 23.28
N TRP A 43 23.81 -33.32 24.45
CA TRP A 43 22.98 -32.46 25.31
C TRP A 43 23.70 -31.20 25.78
N LYS A 44 24.96 -31.32 26.25
CA LYS A 44 25.73 -30.19 26.77
C LYS A 44 25.92 -29.12 25.69
N HIS A 45 26.22 -29.53 24.46
CA HIS A 45 26.37 -28.63 23.32
C HIS A 45 25.03 -27.97 22.94
N ALA A 46 23.95 -28.74 22.80
CA ALA A 46 22.62 -28.18 22.48
C ALA A 46 22.13 -27.20 23.54
N ARG A 47 22.34 -27.50 24.83
CA ARG A 47 22.03 -26.60 25.94
C ARG A 47 22.81 -25.30 25.87
N GLN A 48 24.12 -25.37 25.61
CA GLN A 48 24.96 -24.18 25.54
C GLN A 48 24.58 -23.32 24.33
N ALA A 49 24.38 -23.93 23.16
CA ALA A 49 23.92 -23.20 21.97
C ALA A 49 22.57 -22.50 22.18
N TYR A 50 21.62 -23.10 22.91
CA TYR A 50 20.38 -22.45 23.31
C TYR A 50 20.62 -21.24 24.23
N ILE A 51 21.50 -21.39 25.23
CA ILE A 51 21.84 -20.32 26.17
C ILE A 51 22.52 -19.16 25.44
N ASP A 52 23.54 -19.45 24.62
CA ASP A 52 24.31 -18.46 23.86
C ASP A 52 23.38 -17.70 22.91
N SER A 53 22.50 -18.41 22.20
CA SER A 53 21.54 -17.78 21.29
C SER A 53 20.55 -16.86 22.02
N VAL A 54 20.09 -17.22 23.22
CA VAL A 54 19.21 -16.37 24.03
C VAL A 54 19.97 -15.19 24.64
N GLU A 55 21.24 -15.39 25.04
CA GLU A 55 22.13 -14.34 25.50
C GLU A 55 22.36 -13.29 24.42
N ASP A 56 22.67 -13.70 23.19
CA ASP A 56 22.88 -12.79 22.05
C ASP A 56 21.66 -11.90 21.81
N ILE A 57 20.44 -12.47 21.83
CA ILE A 57 19.18 -11.73 21.66
C ILE A 57 18.98 -10.72 22.79
N ILE A 58 19.19 -11.13 24.04
CA ILE A 58 19.03 -10.26 25.23
C ILE A 58 20.03 -9.10 25.20
N ARG A 59 21.28 -9.38 24.81
CA ARG A 59 22.32 -8.36 24.69
C ARG A 59 22.04 -7.39 23.53
N ALA A 60 21.60 -7.90 22.38
CA ALA A 60 21.21 -7.08 21.24
C ALA A 60 20.05 -6.12 21.58
N ALA A 61 19.13 -6.57 22.44
CA ALA A 61 18.04 -5.76 22.97
C ALA A 61 18.46 -4.75 24.06
N GLY A 62 19.72 -4.77 24.50
CA GLY A 62 20.23 -3.91 25.57
C GLY A 62 19.77 -4.31 26.98
N PHE A 63 19.25 -5.53 27.18
CA PHE A 63 18.85 -6.02 28.49
C PHE A 63 20.02 -6.61 29.28
N ASP A 64 19.89 -6.65 30.61
CA ASP A 64 20.90 -7.24 31.49
C ASP A 64 20.81 -8.78 31.50
N TRP A 65 21.75 -9.42 30.80
CA TRP A 65 21.84 -10.88 30.73
C TRP A 65 21.95 -11.55 32.11
N GLU A 66 22.61 -10.93 33.08
CA GLU A 66 22.82 -11.58 34.39
C GLU A 66 21.49 -11.75 35.15
N VAL A 67 20.45 -10.97 34.82
CA VAL A 67 19.09 -11.17 35.34
C VAL A 67 18.41 -12.40 34.71
N TRP A 68 18.61 -12.63 33.41
CA TRP A 68 17.93 -13.69 32.64
C TRP A 68 18.63 -15.05 32.73
N LYS A 69 19.96 -15.04 32.78
CA LYS A 69 20.85 -16.22 32.74
C LYS A 69 20.45 -17.34 33.70
N PRO A 70 20.10 -17.09 34.99
CA PRO A 70 19.70 -18.16 35.90
C PRO A 70 18.39 -18.84 35.45
N LEU A 71 17.43 -18.07 34.94
CA LEU A 71 16.12 -18.57 34.54
C LEU A 71 16.21 -19.37 33.23
N VAL A 72 16.93 -18.85 32.23
CA VAL A 72 17.18 -19.53 30.94
C VAL A 72 17.92 -20.84 31.16
N SER A 73 18.98 -20.82 31.98
CA SER A 73 19.76 -22.01 32.35
C SER A 73 18.93 -23.08 33.03
N LYS A 74 17.96 -22.68 33.88
CA LYS A 74 17.10 -23.58 34.63
C LYS A 74 15.97 -24.15 33.75
N ASN A 75 15.42 -23.33 32.85
CA ASN A 75 14.42 -23.76 31.85
C ASN A 75 14.99 -24.83 30.91
N ALA A 76 16.21 -24.64 30.39
CA ALA A 76 16.87 -25.64 29.56
C ALA A 76 16.99 -27.00 30.29
N THR A 77 17.30 -26.98 31.59
CA THR A 77 17.38 -28.19 32.42
C THR A 77 16.00 -28.84 32.64
N GLU A 78 14.94 -28.04 32.83
CA GLU A 78 13.57 -28.56 32.95
C GLU A 78 13.08 -29.22 31.67
N ILE A 79 13.39 -28.65 30.50
CA ILE A 79 13.08 -29.23 29.19
C ILE A 79 13.70 -30.64 29.06
N LYS A 80 14.99 -30.79 29.41
CA LYS A 80 15.65 -32.10 29.45
C LYS A 80 14.92 -33.09 30.36
N ASN A 81 14.60 -32.68 31.58
CA ASN A 81 13.98 -33.57 32.56
C ASN A 81 12.58 -34.01 32.13
N ALA A 82 11.78 -33.09 31.58
CA ALA A 82 10.48 -33.39 31.00
C ALA A 82 10.60 -34.42 29.87
N TYR A 83 11.55 -34.25 28.95
CA TYR A 83 11.78 -35.17 27.84
C TYR A 83 12.30 -36.54 28.24
N LEU A 84 13.24 -36.62 29.19
CA LEU A 84 13.71 -37.89 29.74
C LEU A 84 12.58 -38.66 30.43
N SER A 85 11.63 -37.95 31.06
CA SER A 85 10.45 -38.57 31.68
C SER A 85 9.45 -39.14 30.66
N LEU A 86 9.32 -38.52 29.48
CA LEU A 86 8.48 -39.02 28.38
C LEU A 86 9.00 -40.33 27.78
N GLY A 87 10.32 -40.58 27.84
CA GLY A 87 10.92 -41.86 27.42
C GLY A 87 10.58 -43.05 28.35
N ARG A 88 10.00 -42.79 29.53
CA ARG A 88 9.65 -43.83 30.53
C ARG A 88 8.16 -44.07 30.70
N VAL A 89 7.30 -43.29 30.02
CA VAL A 89 5.83 -43.37 30.20
C VAL A 89 5.17 -43.63 28.85
N SER A 90 4.77 -44.87 28.61
CA SER A 90 3.84 -45.21 27.54
C SER A 90 2.44 -44.65 27.83
N SER A 91 1.89 -43.95 26.83
CA SER A 91 0.48 -43.93 26.42
C SER A 91 -0.65 -43.74 27.45
N ARG A 92 -0.49 -42.98 28.54
CA ARG A 92 -1.66 -42.52 29.33
C ARG A 92 -1.73 -41.01 29.55
N GLY A 93 -2.51 -40.39 28.65
CA GLY A 93 -3.63 -39.50 29.00
C GLY A 93 -3.34 -38.23 29.79
N GLY A 94 -3.34 -37.10 29.07
CA GLY A 94 -3.88 -35.81 29.54
C GLY A 94 -3.28 -35.22 30.82
N ARG A 95 -2.15 -34.52 30.71
CA ARG A 95 -1.71 -33.60 31.77
C ARG A 95 -2.28 -32.20 31.54
N ASN A 96 -3.35 -31.87 32.26
CA ASN A 96 -3.64 -30.50 32.71
C ASN A 96 -2.61 -30.07 33.78
N GLY A 97 -1.32 -30.12 33.44
CA GLY A 97 -0.24 -29.80 34.35
C GLY A 97 -0.06 -28.29 34.44
N LYS A 98 -0.19 -27.73 35.65
CA LYS A 98 0.20 -26.34 35.93
C LYS A 98 1.65 -26.11 35.44
N PRO A 99 1.97 -24.94 34.86
CA PRO A 99 3.33 -24.63 34.43
C PRO A 99 4.30 -24.74 35.61
N SER A 100 5.55 -25.18 35.38
CA SER A 100 6.59 -25.23 36.43
C SER A 100 6.80 -23.85 37.05
N ALA A 101 7.29 -23.78 38.28
CA ALA A 101 7.60 -22.52 38.96
C ALA A 101 8.58 -21.65 38.15
N ASN A 102 9.50 -22.25 37.39
CA ASN A 102 10.43 -21.49 36.56
C ASN A 102 9.80 -20.99 35.27
N LYS A 103 8.90 -21.77 34.65
CA LYS A 103 8.12 -21.30 33.50
C LYS A 103 7.20 -20.16 33.92
N GLN A 104 6.66 -20.17 35.14
CA GLN A 104 5.93 -19.05 35.72
C GLN A 104 6.84 -17.84 35.99
N ALA A 105 8.03 -18.04 36.56
CA ALA A 105 8.99 -16.95 36.79
C ALA A 105 9.50 -16.31 35.48
N LEU A 106 9.77 -17.11 34.46
CA LEU A 106 10.12 -16.62 33.11
C LEU A 106 8.97 -15.85 32.48
N ARG A 107 7.74 -16.33 32.60
CA ARG A 107 6.55 -15.59 32.14
C ARG A 107 6.40 -14.26 32.88
N ALA A 108 6.64 -14.23 34.19
CA ALA A 108 6.58 -12.99 34.98
C ALA A 108 7.68 -11.99 34.57
N LEU A 109 8.92 -12.44 34.37
CA LEU A 109 10.01 -11.60 33.89
C LEU A 109 9.73 -11.09 32.48
N TYR A 110 9.29 -11.96 31.57
CA TYR A 110 8.83 -11.58 30.23
C TYR A 110 7.73 -10.52 30.29
N SER A 111 6.68 -10.72 31.09
CA SER A 111 5.58 -9.76 31.20
C SER A 111 6.04 -8.41 31.75
N LYS A 112 7.02 -8.41 32.66
CA LYS A 112 7.62 -7.18 33.19
C LYS A 112 8.39 -6.42 32.11
N GLU A 113 9.34 -7.08 31.43
CA GLU A 113 10.17 -6.43 30.40
C GLU A 113 9.33 -6.03 29.17
N TRP A 114 8.38 -6.88 28.74
CA TRP A 114 7.39 -6.54 27.70
C TRP A 114 6.60 -5.31 28.09
N GLY A 115 6.05 -5.27 29.31
CA GLY A 115 5.30 -4.11 29.80
C GLY A 115 6.14 -2.82 29.81
N ALA A 116 7.42 -2.89 30.15
CA ALA A 116 8.31 -1.74 30.13
C ALA A 116 8.56 -1.21 28.70
N VAL A 117 8.89 -2.10 27.76
CA VAL A 117 9.09 -1.74 26.35
C VAL A 117 7.80 -1.21 25.74
N GLU A 118 6.67 -1.89 25.96
CA GLU A 118 5.37 -1.50 25.43
C GLU A 118 4.92 -0.13 25.96
N ASN A 119 5.14 0.16 27.25
CA ASN A 119 4.84 1.47 27.81
C ASN A 119 5.76 2.57 27.25
N ALA A 120 7.03 2.25 27.02
CA ALA A 120 7.96 3.19 26.40
C ALA A 120 7.60 3.49 24.93
N LEU A 121 7.16 2.47 24.18
CA LEU A 121 6.64 2.60 22.83
C LEU A 121 5.33 3.41 22.78
N LYS A 122 4.41 3.18 23.73
CA LYS A 122 3.17 3.99 23.89
C LYS A 122 3.46 5.45 24.23
N ALA A 123 4.54 5.72 24.95
CA ALA A 123 4.95 7.08 25.29
C ALA A 123 5.47 7.89 24.09
N ILE A 124 5.83 7.22 22.97
CA ILE A 124 6.13 7.88 21.71
C ILE A 124 4.80 8.27 21.05
N PRO A 125 4.52 9.58 20.85
CA PRO A 125 3.28 10.04 20.26
C PRO A 125 3.04 9.38 18.89
N PRO A 126 1.79 9.06 18.55
CA PRO A 126 1.48 8.54 17.24
C PRO A 126 1.86 9.50 16.12
N SER A 127 2.48 8.98 15.05
CA SER A 127 2.88 9.78 13.89
C SER A 127 3.22 8.92 12.67
N ILE A 128 3.31 9.55 11.51
CA ILE A 128 3.73 8.87 10.27
C ILE A 128 5.22 8.52 10.31
N GLU A 129 6.04 9.34 10.95
CA GLU A 129 7.46 9.06 11.17
C GLU A 129 7.64 7.84 12.07
N LYS A 130 6.77 7.66 13.08
CA LYS A 130 6.72 6.46 13.91
C LYS A 130 6.43 5.22 13.04
N ALA A 131 5.43 5.29 12.17
CA ALA A 131 5.11 4.19 11.25
C ALA A 131 6.26 3.86 10.30
N ARG A 132 6.91 4.88 9.72
CA ARG A 132 8.07 4.67 8.85
C ARG A 132 9.24 4.02 9.60
N GLY A 133 9.51 4.44 10.83
CA GLY A 133 10.52 3.81 11.68
C GLY A 133 10.20 2.33 11.94
N ALA A 134 8.93 2.01 12.19
CA ALA A 134 8.46 0.64 12.36
C ALA A 134 8.69 -0.21 11.10
N ILE A 135 8.26 0.29 9.94
CA ILE A 135 8.49 -0.37 8.63
C ILE A 135 9.99 -0.62 8.40
N ILE A 136 10.84 0.38 8.65
CA ILE A 136 12.30 0.26 8.49
C ILE A 136 12.85 -0.83 9.39
N SER A 137 12.46 -0.85 10.68
CA SER A 137 12.86 -1.89 11.63
C SER A 137 12.48 -3.28 11.15
N GLU A 138 11.25 -3.49 10.69
CA GLU A 138 10.81 -4.78 10.18
C GLU A 138 11.61 -5.20 8.94
N LEU A 139 11.84 -4.29 7.99
CA LEU A 139 12.66 -4.56 6.80
C LEU A 139 14.13 -4.88 7.14
N GLU A 140 14.70 -4.26 8.19
CA GLU A 140 16.06 -4.55 8.66
C GLU A 140 16.19 -5.91 9.35
N GLN A 141 15.11 -6.38 9.97
CA GLN A 141 15.06 -7.68 10.65
C GLN A 141 14.70 -8.82 9.68
N CYS A 142 14.08 -8.52 8.54
CA CYS A 142 13.80 -9.49 7.49
C CYS A 142 15.09 -10.09 6.93
N ASP A 143 15.22 -11.41 7.01
CA ASP A 143 16.27 -12.16 6.32
C ASP A 143 15.97 -12.19 4.82
N PRO A 144 16.81 -11.59 3.96
CA PRO A 144 16.61 -11.62 2.52
C PRO A 144 16.60 -13.03 1.93
N ALA A 145 17.24 -14.00 2.59
CA ALA A 145 17.25 -15.41 2.19
C ALA A 145 16.16 -16.24 2.89
N GLY A 146 15.46 -15.65 3.86
CA GLY A 146 14.46 -16.33 4.67
C GLY A 146 13.14 -16.53 3.94
N GLU A 147 12.28 -17.37 4.50
CA GLU A 147 10.91 -17.60 4.00
C GLU A 147 9.95 -16.46 4.36
N TYR A 148 10.35 -15.52 5.22
CA TYR A 148 9.48 -14.43 5.66
C TYR A 148 9.05 -13.56 4.47
N GLU A 149 7.76 -13.28 4.41
CA GLU A 149 7.11 -12.54 3.32
C GLU A 149 7.21 -11.05 3.59
N ILE A 150 7.41 -10.26 2.53
CA ILE A 150 7.58 -8.81 2.63
C ILE A 150 6.51 -8.17 1.78
N PHE A 151 5.70 -7.33 2.42
CA PHE A 151 4.69 -6.56 1.71
C PHE A 151 5.36 -5.54 0.77
N PRO A 152 5.11 -5.60 -0.55
CA PRO A 152 5.84 -4.79 -1.54
C PRO A 152 5.77 -3.27 -1.26
N GLU A 153 4.67 -2.76 -0.73
CA GLU A 153 4.50 -1.34 -0.41
C GLU A 153 5.42 -0.89 0.69
N TRP A 154 5.73 -1.75 1.66
CA TRP A 154 6.66 -1.37 2.72
C TRP A 154 8.03 -1.04 2.12
N VAL A 155 8.45 -1.79 1.10
CA VAL A 155 9.67 -1.51 0.33
C VAL A 155 9.57 -0.20 -0.45
N LEU A 156 8.38 0.16 -0.97
CA LEU A 156 8.16 1.45 -1.64
C LEU A 156 8.17 2.61 -0.65
N LEU A 157 7.54 2.44 0.52
CA LEU A 157 7.44 3.45 1.57
C LEU A 157 8.78 3.72 2.25
N ALA A 158 9.67 2.73 2.29
CA ALA A 158 11.05 2.87 2.75
C ALA A 158 12.01 3.42 1.68
N ASP A 159 11.54 3.66 0.45
CA ASP A 159 12.40 4.15 -0.63
C ASP A 159 12.85 5.59 -0.34
N GLY A 160 14.17 5.77 -0.18
CA GLY A 160 14.78 7.03 0.27
C GLY A 160 15.46 6.95 1.64
N GLU A 161 14.99 6.09 2.53
CA GLU A 161 15.53 5.93 3.89
C GLU A 161 16.76 4.98 3.95
N ARG A 162 16.97 4.21 2.86
CA ARG A 162 18.10 3.29 2.65
C ARG A 162 18.34 2.28 3.82
N PRO A 163 17.33 1.50 4.27
CA PRO A 163 17.54 0.41 5.21
C PRO A 163 18.62 -0.56 4.70
N ARG A 164 19.39 -1.16 5.62
CA ARG A 164 20.51 -2.05 5.28
C ARG A 164 20.13 -3.17 4.31
N ASN A 165 18.95 -3.77 4.51
CA ASN A 165 18.49 -4.91 3.71
C ASN A 165 17.66 -4.51 2.48
N LEU A 166 17.38 -3.22 2.26
CA LEU A 166 16.46 -2.80 1.19
C LEU A 166 16.92 -3.29 -0.18
N GLY A 167 18.22 -3.21 -0.49
CA GLY A 167 18.78 -3.67 -1.76
C GLY A 167 18.55 -5.18 -2.00
N PRO A 168 19.01 -6.07 -1.09
CA PRO A 168 18.70 -7.49 -1.13
C PRO A 168 17.20 -7.81 -1.24
N LEU A 169 16.35 -7.13 -0.46
CA LEU A 169 14.90 -7.36 -0.48
C LEU A 169 14.27 -6.97 -1.81
N LYS A 170 14.65 -5.81 -2.38
CA LYS A 170 14.24 -5.42 -3.74
C LYS A 170 14.69 -6.45 -4.78
N GLY A 171 15.89 -7.02 -4.61
CA GLY A 171 16.44 -8.08 -5.46
C GLY A 171 15.61 -9.36 -5.39
N ARG A 172 15.25 -9.82 -4.18
CA ARG A 172 14.39 -10.98 -3.96
C ARG A 172 12.99 -10.76 -4.53
N LEU A 173 12.32 -9.67 -4.17
CA LEU A 173 10.98 -9.34 -4.70
C LEU A 173 10.99 -9.33 -6.23
N ARG A 174 12.03 -8.75 -6.85
CA ARG A 174 12.18 -8.79 -8.31
C ARG A 174 12.35 -10.23 -8.83
N ALA A 175 13.17 -11.04 -8.19
CA ALA A 175 13.38 -12.43 -8.58
C ALA A 175 12.09 -13.25 -8.49
N ASP A 176 11.31 -13.07 -7.43
CA ASP A 176 10.03 -13.76 -7.22
C ASP A 176 8.99 -13.36 -8.28
N LEU A 177 8.88 -12.06 -8.57
CA LEU A 177 8.02 -11.55 -9.65
C LEU A 177 8.43 -12.12 -11.02
N ILE A 178 9.73 -12.25 -11.30
CA ILE A 178 10.23 -12.84 -12.56
C ILE A 178 9.94 -14.35 -12.60
N ALA A 179 10.06 -15.03 -11.46
CA ALA A 179 9.77 -16.46 -11.35
C ALA A 179 8.28 -16.80 -11.44
N GLY A 180 7.39 -15.79 -11.46
CA GLY A 180 5.95 -15.99 -11.41
C GLY A 180 5.47 -16.52 -10.06
N HIS A 181 6.27 -16.33 -9.01
CA HIS A 181 5.88 -16.65 -7.65
C HIS A 181 4.97 -15.52 -7.16
N ALA A 182 3.70 -15.56 -7.60
CA ALA A 182 2.64 -14.75 -7.02
C ALA A 182 2.46 -15.22 -5.58
N TYR A 183 2.88 -14.39 -4.62
CA TYR A 183 2.70 -14.73 -3.22
C TYR A 183 1.21 -14.80 -2.89
N THR A 184 0.79 -15.95 -2.37
CA THR A 184 -0.50 -16.10 -1.70
C THR A 184 -0.29 -15.74 -0.24
N GLY A 185 -0.46 -14.46 0.10
CA GLY A 185 -0.63 -14.09 1.50
C GLY A 185 -1.79 -14.88 2.13
N PRO A 186 -2.04 -14.77 3.44
CA PRO A 186 -3.24 -15.38 4.02
C PRO A 186 -4.46 -15.00 3.16
N ARG A 187 -5.22 -16.00 2.69
CA ARG A 187 -6.32 -15.92 1.68
C ARG A 187 -7.23 -14.69 1.75
N TYR A 188 -7.29 -14.07 2.93
CA TYR A 188 -8.07 -12.89 3.22
C TYR A 188 -7.57 -11.60 2.55
N TRP A 189 -6.29 -11.50 2.18
CA TRP A 189 -5.68 -10.29 1.60
C TRP A 189 -5.00 -10.52 0.23
N GLU A 190 -5.27 -11.65 -0.45
CA GLU A 190 -4.57 -12.02 -1.69
C GLU A 190 -4.68 -10.95 -2.80
N GLU A 191 -5.82 -10.28 -2.89
CA GLU A 191 -6.05 -9.25 -3.91
C GLU A 191 -5.30 -7.96 -3.59
N GLU A 192 -5.29 -7.55 -2.32
CA GLU A 192 -4.50 -6.41 -1.84
C GLU A 192 -3.00 -6.64 -2.09
N TRP A 193 -2.53 -7.87 -1.87
CA TRP A 193 -1.16 -8.29 -2.19
C TRP A 193 -0.84 -8.30 -3.69
N ALA A 194 -1.79 -8.67 -4.53
CA ALA A 194 -1.59 -8.62 -5.98
C ALA A 194 -1.53 -7.18 -6.50
N LEU A 195 -2.48 -6.34 -6.06
CA LEU A 195 -2.46 -4.90 -6.37
C LEU A 195 -1.17 -4.25 -5.88
N ALA A 196 -0.68 -4.70 -4.74
CA ALA A 196 0.59 -4.29 -4.20
C ALA A 196 1.80 -4.59 -5.06
N GLN A 197 1.89 -5.82 -5.54
CA GLN A 197 2.94 -6.23 -6.47
C GLN A 197 2.87 -5.44 -7.77
N ILE A 198 1.66 -5.18 -8.29
CA ILE A 198 1.46 -4.38 -9.49
C ILE A 198 1.99 -2.95 -9.28
N ARG A 199 1.58 -2.28 -8.18
CA ARG A 199 2.05 -0.92 -7.84
C ARG A 199 3.55 -0.85 -7.60
N TYR A 200 4.12 -1.87 -6.94
CA TYR A 200 5.56 -1.96 -6.75
C TYR A 200 6.31 -2.00 -8.08
N ALA A 201 5.85 -2.84 -9.00
CA ALA A 201 6.53 -3.01 -10.27
C ALA A 201 6.30 -1.84 -11.24
N GLU A 202 5.15 -1.17 -11.15
CA GLU A 202 4.89 0.11 -11.81
C GLU A 202 5.93 1.17 -11.42
N ARG A 203 6.17 1.36 -10.11
CA ARG A 203 7.12 2.38 -9.62
C ARG A 203 8.57 2.04 -9.96
N ASN A 204 8.92 0.75 -10.00
CA ASN A 204 10.31 0.30 -10.26
C ASN A 204 10.61 -0.01 -11.73
N VAL A 205 9.63 0.12 -12.64
CA VAL A 205 9.78 -0.11 -14.09
C VAL A 205 10.47 -1.46 -14.39
N LEU A 206 10.00 -2.52 -13.72
CA LEU A 206 10.59 -3.86 -13.84
C LEU A 206 10.20 -4.49 -15.19
N LYS A 207 11.05 -4.29 -16.21
CA LYS A 207 10.80 -4.80 -17.58
C LYS A 207 10.71 -6.33 -17.64
N ASP A 208 11.53 -7.02 -16.85
CA ASP A 208 11.63 -8.49 -16.88
C ASP A 208 10.44 -9.17 -16.19
N SER A 209 9.66 -8.45 -15.38
CA SER A 209 8.43 -8.97 -14.76
C SER A 209 7.18 -8.65 -15.58
N LYS A 210 7.31 -8.11 -16.80
CA LYS A 210 6.16 -7.67 -17.61
C LYS A 210 5.13 -8.78 -17.78
N SER A 211 5.51 -9.99 -18.18
CA SER A 211 4.57 -11.09 -18.40
C SER A 211 3.79 -11.48 -17.14
N PHE A 212 4.47 -11.53 -15.98
CA PHE A 212 3.83 -11.84 -14.70
C PHE A 212 2.85 -10.74 -14.29
N LEU A 213 3.27 -9.48 -14.40
CA LEU A 213 2.40 -8.35 -14.07
C LEU A 213 1.17 -8.29 -14.96
N GLU A 214 1.34 -8.50 -16.28
CA GLU A 214 0.20 -8.60 -17.18
C GLU A 214 -0.73 -9.75 -16.75
N SER A 215 -0.20 -10.92 -16.34
CA SER A 215 -1.06 -12.02 -15.86
C SER A 215 -1.80 -11.71 -14.55
N GLU A 216 -1.20 -10.98 -13.61
CA GLU A 216 -1.89 -10.55 -12.38
C GLU A 216 -2.91 -9.46 -12.68
N VAL A 217 -2.60 -8.53 -13.58
CA VAL A 217 -3.55 -7.52 -14.09
C VAL A 217 -4.74 -8.21 -14.75
N ASP A 218 -4.49 -9.20 -15.63
CA ASP A 218 -5.52 -9.99 -16.31
C ASP A 218 -6.39 -10.75 -15.29
N ARG A 219 -5.79 -11.32 -14.24
CA ARG A 219 -6.51 -12.03 -13.17
C ARG A 219 -7.44 -11.09 -12.40
N VAL A 220 -6.93 -9.95 -11.92
CA VAL A 220 -7.73 -8.96 -11.17
C VAL A 220 -8.82 -8.37 -12.05
N GLU A 221 -8.52 -8.09 -13.33
CA GLU A 221 -9.51 -7.65 -14.31
C GLU A 221 -10.61 -8.70 -14.50
N GLU A 222 -10.26 -9.97 -14.71
CA GLU A 222 -11.23 -11.05 -14.88
C GLU A 222 -12.11 -11.23 -13.64
N GLU A 223 -11.55 -11.18 -12.44
CA GLU A 223 -12.32 -11.26 -11.19
C GLU A 223 -13.30 -10.10 -11.03
N LEU A 224 -12.87 -8.88 -11.38
CA LEU A 224 -13.75 -7.72 -11.42
C LEU A 224 -14.84 -7.89 -12.49
N ARG A 225 -14.53 -8.46 -13.65
CA ARG A 225 -15.47 -8.67 -14.75
C ARG A 225 -16.54 -9.67 -14.33
N LEU A 226 -16.14 -10.80 -13.76
CA LEU A 226 -17.07 -11.80 -13.22
C LEU A 226 -17.96 -11.20 -12.13
N ALA A 227 -17.43 -10.33 -11.27
CA ALA A 227 -18.21 -9.64 -10.25
C ALA A 227 -19.22 -8.64 -10.86
N VAL A 228 -18.84 -7.90 -11.91
CA VAL A 228 -19.74 -7.01 -12.65
C VAL A 228 -20.83 -7.82 -13.37
N ASP A 229 -20.45 -8.88 -14.09
CA ASP A 229 -21.40 -9.75 -14.81
C ASP A 229 -22.40 -10.40 -13.84
N ALA A 230 -21.94 -10.82 -12.66
CA ALA A 230 -22.81 -11.31 -11.60
C ALA A 230 -23.78 -10.22 -11.09
N ALA A 231 -23.36 -8.97 -11.02
CA ALA A 231 -24.22 -7.85 -10.68
C ALA A 231 -25.31 -7.58 -11.74
N TYR A 232 -25.03 -7.83 -13.01
CA TYR A 232 -25.96 -7.68 -14.14
C TYR A 232 -26.91 -8.86 -14.37
N ALA A 233 -26.74 -9.99 -13.68
CA ALA A 233 -27.56 -11.16 -13.95
C ALA A 233 -29.07 -10.89 -13.69
N PRO A 234 -30.00 -11.22 -14.61
CA PRO A 234 -31.45 -10.98 -14.47
C PRO A 234 -32.05 -11.43 -13.13
N ALA A 235 -31.54 -12.53 -12.58
CA ALA A 235 -31.97 -13.10 -11.30
C ALA A 235 -31.59 -12.24 -10.07
N ASN A 236 -30.69 -11.26 -10.24
CA ASN A 236 -30.18 -10.37 -9.20
C ASN A 236 -30.77 -8.95 -9.30
N TYR A 237 -31.67 -8.67 -10.25
CA TYR A 237 -32.42 -7.40 -10.31
C TYR A 237 -33.53 -7.29 -9.25
N SER A 238 -33.89 -8.39 -8.58
CA SER A 238 -34.58 -8.25 -7.29
C SER A 238 -33.55 -7.72 -6.29
N ALA A 239 -33.89 -6.67 -5.54
CA ALA A 239 -33.05 -5.85 -4.64
C ALA A 239 -32.15 -6.58 -3.59
N ALA A 240 -32.03 -7.90 -3.64
CA ALA A 240 -31.58 -8.74 -2.54
C ALA A 240 -30.33 -9.63 -2.80
N LYS A 241 -29.51 -9.48 -3.85
CA LYS A 241 -28.46 -10.51 -4.10
C LYS A 241 -27.04 -10.13 -4.54
N CYS A 242 -26.75 -8.94 -5.05
CA CYS A 242 -25.36 -8.62 -5.42
C CYS A 242 -24.72 -7.67 -4.41
N ASP A 243 -23.78 -8.19 -3.60
CA ASP A 243 -22.94 -7.36 -2.74
C ASP A 243 -21.96 -6.53 -3.58
N LEU A 244 -22.30 -5.26 -3.80
CA LEU A 244 -21.43 -4.31 -4.49
C LEU A 244 -20.22 -3.91 -3.63
N ARG A 245 -20.24 -4.12 -2.31
CA ARG A 245 -19.19 -3.61 -1.44
C ARG A 245 -17.80 -4.19 -1.79
N PRO A 246 -17.62 -5.53 -1.94
CA PRO A 246 -16.33 -6.08 -2.40
C PRO A 246 -15.91 -5.55 -3.77
N LEU A 247 -16.83 -5.44 -4.72
CA LEU A 247 -16.57 -4.92 -6.06
C LEU A 247 -16.07 -3.47 -6.01
N LEU A 248 -16.75 -2.61 -5.24
CA LEU A 248 -16.38 -1.19 -5.09
C LEU A 248 -15.09 -1.01 -4.29
N HIS A 249 -14.85 -1.82 -3.26
CA HIS A 249 -13.59 -1.82 -2.51
C HIS A 249 -12.41 -2.14 -3.44
N ARG A 250 -12.49 -3.26 -4.19
CA ARG A 250 -11.48 -3.66 -5.16
C ARG A 250 -11.28 -2.61 -6.24
N SER A 251 -12.36 -2.03 -6.76
CA SER A 251 -12.31 -0.97 -7.76
C SER A 251 -11.55 0.25 -7.24
N TRP A 252 -11.83 0.69 -6.01
CA TRP A 252 -11.15 1.80 -5.37
C TRP A 252 -9.65 1.54 -5.22
N LEU A 253 -9.27 0.37 -4.71
CA LEU A 253 -7.86 0.00 -4.56
C LEU A 253 -7.14 -0.09 -5.92
N ALA A 254 -7.74 -0.78 -6.88
CA ALA A 254 -7.17 -0.96 -8.20
C ALA A 254 -7.02 0.37 -8.96
N MET A 255 -7.90 1.35 -8.72
CA MET A 255 -7.77 2.69 -9.29
C MET A 255 -6.59 3.50 -8.76
N SER A 256 -5.92 3.05 -7.68
CA SER A 256 -4.66 3.64 -7.20
C SER A 256 -3.43 3.18 -8.00
N SER A 257 -3.57 2.14 -8.83
CA SER A 257 -2.59 1.74 -9.85
C SER A 257 -2.99 2.33 -11.19
N PHE A 258 -2.06 3.01 -11.87
CA PHE A 258 -2.39 3.61 -13.17
C PHE A 258 -2.58 2.57 -14.27
N LYS A 259 -1.88 1.43 -14.21
CA LYS A 259 -2.08 0.35 -15.19
C LYS A 259 -3.42 -0.34 -14.96
N MET A 260 -3.70 -0.73 -13.72
CA MET A 260 -4.99 -1.32 -13.38
C MET A 260 -6.11 -0.38 -13.75
N ARG A 261 -6.05 0.89 -13.33
CA ARG A 261 -7.03 1.91 -13.69
C ARG A 261 -7.30 1.93 -15.20
N ALA A 262 -6.27 2.01 -16.03
CA ALA A 262 -6.44 2.09 -17.48
C ALA A 262 -7.17 0.87 -18.07
N ARG A 263 -7.00 -0.31 -17.48
CA ARG A 263 -7.66 -1.56 -17.89
C ARG A 263 -9.10 -1.62 -17.37
N ILE A 264 -9.31 -1.38 -16.08
CA ILE A 264 -10.58 -1.62 -15.42
C ILE A 264 -11.54 -0.43 -15.48
N GLU A 265 -11.09 0.76 -15.91
CA GLU A 265 -11.89 1.99 -15.82
C GLU A 265 -13.29 1.80 -16.41
N MET A 266 -13.39 1.24 -17.62
CA MET A 266 -14.68 1.03 -18.27
C MET A 266 -15.60 0.10 -17.47
N MET A 267 -15.04 -0.93 -16.84
CA MET A 267 -15.78 -1.87 -16.01
C MET A 267 -16.22 -1.24 -14.68
N VAL A 268 -15.35 -0.46 -14.04
CA VAL A 268 -15.69 0.30 -12.83
C VAL A 268 -16.81 1.29 -13.14
N ARG A 269 -16.76 1.96 -14.30
CA ARG A 269 -17.84 2.84 -14.75
C ARG A 269 -19.16 2.09 -14.90
N GLU A 270 -19.11 0.89 -15.44
CA GLU A 270 -20.29 0.05 -15.60
C GLU A 270 -20.85 -0.44 -14.25
N ALA A 271 -19.97 -0.84 -13.32
CA ALA A 271 -20.33 -1.16 -11.94
C ALA A 271 -20.99 0.03 -11.23
N LEU A 272 -20.42 1.23 -11.41
CA LEU A 272 -20.96 2.45 -10.82
C LEU A 272 -22.30 2.85 -11.43
N ARG A 273 -22.56 2.60 -12.71
CA ARG A 273 -23.90 2.80 -13.29
C ARG A 273 -24.95 1.95 -12.57
N ILE A 274 -24.66 0.70 -12.26
CA ILE A 274 -25.54 -0.14 -11.41
C ILE A 274 -25.67 0.50 -10.03
N ALA A 275 -24.54 0.78 -9.38
CA ALA A 275 -24.53 1.32 -8.03
C ALA A 275 -25.38 2.59 -7.93
N LEU A 276 -25.31 3.48 -8.93
CA LEU A 276 -26.10 4.72 -8.98
C LEU A 276 -27.61 4.47 -9.00
N THR A 277 -28.08 3.36 -9.56
CA THR A 277 -29.50 2.98 -9.49
C THR A 277 -29.96 2.58 -8.09
N TRP A 278 -29.01 2.29 -7.19
CA TRP A 278 -29.27 1.90 -5.81
C TRP A 278 -28.98 3.03 -4.81
N GLN A 279 -28.50 4.19 -5.29
CA GLN A 279 -28.28 5.32 -4.40
C GLN A 279 -29.62 5.85 -3.91
N SER A 280 -29.78 5.91 -2.59
CA SER A 280 -30.93 6.52 -1.94
C SER A 280 -30.96 8.03 -2.14
N MET A 281 -32.13 8.64 -1.95
CA MET A 281 -32.33 10.08 -2.09
C MET A 281 -31.45 10.91 -1.13
N ASP A 282 -31.08 10.34 0.02
CA ASP A 282 -30.19 10.96 1.01
C ASP A 282 -28.70 10.86 0.63
N GLY A 283 -28.38 10.16 -0.46
CA GLY A 283 -27.02 9.95 -0.95
C GLY A 283 -26.37 8.63 -0.54
N SER A 284 -27.01 7.84 0.33
CA SER A 284 -26.44 6.57 0.82
C SER A 284 -26.59 5.42 -0.17
N TRP A 285 -25.73 4.42 -0.04
CA TRP A 285 -25.90 3.12 -0.69
C TRP A 285 -26.26 2.04 0.32
N PRO A 286 -27.13 1.08 -0.03
CA PRO A 286 -27.61 0.07 0.90
C PRO A 286 -26.56 -1.00 1.24
N SER A 287 -26.79 -1.68 2.37
CA SER A 287 -26.16 -2.96 2.72
C SER A 287 -26.88 -4.10 2.02
N VAL A 288 -26.13 -5.12 1.61
CA VAL A 288 -26.73 -6.36 1.07
C VAL A 288 -27.17 -7.32 2.16
N PHE A 289 -26.60 -7.17 3.37
CA PHE A 289 -27.00 -7.97 4.53
C PHE A 289 -28.27 -7.45 5.21
N GLU A 290 -28.57 -6.17 5.00
CA GLU A 290 -29.69 -5.47 5.63
C GLU A 290 -30.46 -4.70 4.56
N GLU A 291 -31.42 -5.38 3.92
CA GLU A 291 -32.16 -4.86 2.76
C GLU A 291 -32.68 -3.43 3.00
N GLY A 292 -32.29 -2.52 2.10
CA GLY A 292 -32.69 -1.12 2.12
C GLY A 292 -32.05 -0.26 3.21
N LYS A 293 -31.22 -0.82 4.11
CA LYS A 293 -30.54 0.00 5.13
C LYS A 293 -29.25 0.60 4.60
N PRO A 294 -28.96 1.87 4.90
CA PRO A 294 -27.73 2.51 4.46
C PRO A 294 -26.49 1.82 5.03
N CYS A 295 -25.45 1.71 4.21
CA CYS A 295 -24.17 1.11 4.55
C CYS A 295 -23.05 2.13 4.38
N ILE A 296 -22.35 2.45 5.47
CA ILE A 296 -21.23 3.40 5.44
C ILE A 296 -20.12 2.90 4.51
N ALA A 297 -19.75 1.62 4.59
CA ALA A 297 -18.68 1.06 3.77
C ALA A 297 -19.00 1.09 2.27
N THR A 298 -20.21 0.66 1.87
CA THR A 298 -20.65 0.71 0.46
C THR A 298 -20.68 2.16 -0.04
N THR A 299 -21.21 3.09 0.77
CA THR A 299 -21.26 4.51 0.43
C THR A 299 -19.86 5.11 0.30
N ALA A 300 -18.93 4.75 1.20
CA ALA A 300 -17.54 5.18 1.16
C ALA A 300 -16.84 4.74 -0.13
N PHE A 301 -16.89 3.45 -0.47
CA PHE A 301 -16.23 2.94 -1.67
C PHE A 301 -16.88 3.45 -2.96
N ALA A 302 -18.21 3.55 -3.01
CA ALA A 302 -18.91 4.15 -4.16
C ALA A 302 -18.49 5.61 -4.35
N THR A 303 -18.51 6.40 -3.28
CA THR A 303 -18.14 7.83 -3.32
C THR A 303 -16.67 8.01 -3.69
N ALA A 304 -15.76 7.23 -3.10
CA ALA A 304 -14.34 7.26 -3.44
C ALA A 304 -14.12 6.91 -4.93
N CYS A 305 -14.78 5.87 -5.44
CA CYS A 305 -14.68 5.50 -6.84
C CYS A 305 -15.19 6.60 -7.79
N LEU A 306 -16.36 7.19 -7.48
CA LEU A 306 -16.93 8.30 -8.25
C LEU A 306 -16.01 9.53 -8.23
N SER A 307 -15.34 9.80 -7.11
CA SER A 307 -14.40 10.92 -6.95
C SER A 307 -13.11 10.68 -7.73
N MET A 308 -12.61 9.43 -7.78
CA MET A 308 -11.41 9.10 -8.55
C MET A 308 -11.59 9.18 -10.06
N LEU A 309 -12.82 9.02 -10.55
CA LEU A 309 -13.19 9.03 -11.97
C LEU A 309 -13.61 10.40 -12.52
N ASN A 310 -13.35 11.49 -11.77
CA ASN A 310 -13.84 12.89 -11.86
C ASN A 310 -14.13 13.57 -13.24
N ASP A 311 -13.93 12.89 -14.36
CA ASP A 311 -14.13 13.40 -15.72
C ASP A 311 -15.61 13.55 -16.14
N HIS A 312 -16.57 13.33 -15.23
CA HIS A 312 -17.98 13.18 -15.58
C HIS A 312 -18.88 14.10 -14.75
N SER A 313 -19.22 15.25 -15.34
CA SER A 313 -20.18 16.21 -14.77
C SER A 313 -21.53 15.56 -14.38
N HIS A 314 -21.93 14.50 -15.08
CA HIS A 314 -23.21 13.82 -14.86
C HIS A 314 -23.27 12.97 -13.58
N TRP A 315 -22.15 12.71 -12.90
CA TRP A 315 -22.12 12.00 -11.61
C TRP A 315 -21.87 12.92 -10.42
N ARG A 316 -21.68 14.23 -10.68
CA ARG A 316 -21.33 15.21 -9.65
C ARG A 316 -22.35 15.22 -8.51
N GLU A 317 -23.64 15.31 -8.84
CA GLU A 317 -24.69 15.39 -7.82
C GLU A 317 -24.73 14.12 -6.95
N ASN A 318 -24.66 12.93 -7.54
CA ASN A 318 -24.65 11.68 -6.78
C ASN A 318 -23.47 11.60 -5.83
N ARG A 319 -22.29 12.01 -6.30
CA ARG A 319 -21.07 12.03 -5.50
C ARG A 319 -21.14 13.05 -4.36
N GLU A 320 -21.61 14.26 -4.62
CA GLU A 320 -21.83 15.29 -3.61
C GLU A 320 -22.82 14.82 -2.54
N ARG A 321 -23.94 14.20 -2.93
CA ARG A 321 -24.89 13.60 -1.97
C ARG A 321 -24.25 12.50 -1.13
N GLY A 322 -23.50 11.59 -1.77
CA GLY A 322 -22.78 10.52 -1.07
C GLY A 322 -21.77 11.06 -0.05
N LEU A 323 -20.97 12.05 -0.45
CA LEU A 323 -20.00 12.69 0.43
C LEU A 323 -20.68 13.43 1.59
N ASN A 324 -21.72 14.22 1.31
CA ASN A 324 -22.48 14.92 2.35
C ASN A 324 -23.11 13.94 3.35
N TRP A 325 -23.66 12.83 2.85
CA TRP A 325 -24.17 11.77 3.71
C TRP A 325 -23.06 11.21 4.62
N LEU A 326 -21.89 10.87 4.07
CA LEU A 326 -20.75 10.38 4.85
C LEU A 326 -20.30 11.37 5.92
N LEU A 327 -20.15 12.66 5.57
CA LEU A 327 -19.71 13.70 6.51
C LEU A 327 -20.69 13.88 7.69
N SER A 328 -21.99 13.58 7.48
CA SER A 328 -23.01 13.59 8.53
C SER A 328 -23.09 12.32 9.39
N HIS A 329 -22.42 11.23 9.00
CA HIS A 329 -22.45 9.92 9.68
C HIS A 329 -21.10 9.56 10.33
N ARG A 330 -20.38 10.56 10.83
CA ARG A 330 -19.16 10.37 11.61
C ARG A 330 -19.47 9.73 12.97
N THR A 331 -18.55 8.92 13.47
CA THR A 331 -18.60 8.42 14.85
C THR A 331 -18.19 9.51 15.84
N GLU A 332 -18.41 9.28 17.15
CA GLU A 332 -17.95 10.18 18.21
C GLU A 332 -16.42 10.35 18.23
N GLN A 333 -15.70 9.35 17.72
CA GLN A 333 -14.24 9.36 17.57
C GLN A 333 -13.79 10.14 16.32
N GLY A 334 -14.71 10.65 15.50
CA GLY A 334 -14.39 11.41 14.29
C GLY A 334 -14.09 10.55 13.05
N ALA A 335 -14.26 9.23 13.13
CA ALA A 335 -14.00 8.29 12.04
C ALA A 335 -15.31 7.73 11.46
N TRP A 336 -15.22 6.65 10.68
CA TRP A 336 -16.37 6.02 10.04
C TRP A 336 -16.34 4.49 10.11
N GLY A 337 -17.53 3.90 9.92
CA GLY A 337 -17.73 2.48 9.71
C GLY A 337 -17.87 1.67 11.00
N PRO A 338 -18.40 0.44 10.91
CA PRO A 338 -18.59 -0.43 12.07
C PRO A 338 -17.28 -1.04 12.56
N VAL A 339 -17.11 -1.07 13.88
CA VAL A 339 -15.90 -1.57 14.58
C VAL A 339 -15.70 -3.09 14.57
N LYS A 340 -16.52 -3.84 13.81
CA LYS A 340 -16.51 -5.31 13.77
C LYS A 340 -16.29 -5.89 12.36
N GLU A 341 -15.93 -5.03 11.41
CA GLU A 341 -15.68 -5.41 10.02
C GLU A 341 -14.18 -5.51 9.71
N MET A 342 -13.86 -5.99 8.51
CA MET A 342 -12.49 -6.01 7.99
C MET A 342 -11.84 -4.63 8.11
N GLY A 343 -10.58 -4.60 8.56
CA GLY A 343 -9.83 -3.35 8.73
C GLY A 343 -10.34 -2.47 9.89
N ALA A 344 -11.29 -2.96 10.69
CA ALA A 344 -11.69 -2.26 11.89
C ALA A 344 -10.75 -2.55 13.05
N THR A 345 -10.41 -1.53 13.82
CA THR A 345 -9.90 -1.68 15.18
C THR A 345 -11.09 -1.87 16.13
N ASN A 346 -10.82 -1.92 17.45
CA ASN A 346 -11.90 -1.89 18.44
C ASN A 346 -12.67 -0.55 18.46
N GLU A 347 -12.17 0.49 17.78
CA GLU A 347 -12.66 1.86 17.90
C GLU A 347 -13.16 2.45 16.56
N ILE A 348 -12.50 2.14 15.44
CA ILE A 348 -12.79 2.75 14.13
C ILE A 348 -12.60 1.75 12.98
N ASN A 349 -13.20 1.97 11.81
CA ASN A 349 -12.86 1.23 10.59
C ASN A 349 -11.79 1.99 9.76
N LEU A 350 -10.57 1.47 9.73
CA LEU A 350 -9.42 2.12 9.10
C LEU A 350 -9.58 2.24 7.58
N ILE A 351 -9.98 1.15 6.91
CA ILE A 351 -10.11 1.10 5.45
C ILE A 351 -11.21 2.07 4.99
N VAL A 352 -12.38 2.01 5.63
CA VAL A 352 -13.51 2.88 5.32
C VAL A 352 -13.16 4.34 5.57
N THR A 353 -12.47 4.64 6.67
CA THR A 353 -12.02 6.00 6.99
C THR A 353 -11.06 6.52 5.94
N VAL A 354 -10.08 5.73 5.50
CA VAL A 354 -9.15 6.13 4.43
C VAL A 354 -9.89 6.34 3.10
N ALA A 355 -10.84 5.48 2.72
CA ALA A 355 -11.61 5.66 1.50
C ALA A 355 -12.41 6.98 1.49
N ILE A 356 -13.02 7.35 2.63
CA ILE A 356 -13.76 8.62 2.76
C ILE A 356 -12.81 9.82 2.71
N LEU A 357 -11.65 9.71 3.36
CA LEU A 357 -10.63 10.77 3.30
C LEU A 357 -10.06 10.94 1.88
N ASP A 358 -9.90 9.85 1.12
CA ASP A 358 -9.56 9.92 -0.31
C ASP A 358 -10.67 10.61 -1.11
N ALA A 359 -11.94 10.31 -0.84
CA ALA A 359 -13.06 11.03 -1.47
C ALA A 359 -13.03 12.53 -1.12
N CYS A 360 -12.86 12.89 0.16
CA CYS A 360 -12.75 14.27 0.62
C CYS A 360 -11.61 15.01 -0.11
N ARG A 361 -10.45 14.39 -0.22
CA ARG A 361 -9.28 14.94 -0.93
C ARG A 361 -9.57 15.19 -2.41
N MET A 362 -10.17 14.21 -3.09
CA MET A 362 -10.48 14.30 -4.52
C MET A 362 -11.55 15.37 -4.80
N GLU A 363 -12.52 15.54 -3.90
CA GLU A 363 -13.53 16.60 -3.97
C GLU A 363 -13.04 17.97 -3.45
N GLY A 364 -11.79 18.06 -3.01
CA GLY A 364 -11.18 19.33 -2.57
C GLY A 364 -11.67 19.84 -1.22
N ILE A 365 -12.16 18.97 -0.34
CA ILE A 365 -12.43 19.32 1.05
C ILE A 365 -11.11 19.78 1.72
N PRO A 366 -11.07 20.98 2.34
CA PRO A 366 -9.88 21.53 2.99
C PRO A 366 -9.30 20.66 4.12
N LEU A 367 -7.99 20.79 4.42
CA LEU A 367 -7.29 19.87 5.35
C LEU A 367 -7.63 20.28 6.78
N ASP A 368 -7.92 21.57 6.95
CA ASP A 368 -8.43 22.19 8.16
C ASP A 368 -9.95 22.02 8.33
N HIS A 369 -10.63 21.29 7.43
CA HIS A 369 -12.03 20.94 7.64
C HIS A 369 -12.15 20.03 8.87
N PRO A 370 -13.06 20.29 9.83
CA PRO A 370 -13.15 19.54 11.08
C PRO A 370 -13.23 18.02 10.90
N ALA A 371 -14.01 17.56 9.91
CA ALA A 371 -14.11 16.13 9.60
C ALA A 371 -12.79 15.48 9.15
N VAL A 372 -11.94 16.22 8.45
CA VAL A 372 -10.63 15.71 8.00
C VAL A 372 -9.68 15.66 9.20
N ILE A 373 -9.60 16.75 9.98
CA ILE A 373 -8.76 16.83 11.19
C ILE A 373 -9.10 15.70 12.16
N GLU A 374 -10.38 15.54 12.49
CA GLU A 374 -10.85 14.56 13.47
C GLU A 374 -10.58 13.13 12.99
N ALA A 375 -10.83 12.83 11.71
CA ALA A 375 -10.58 11.51 11.16
C ALA A 375 -9.08 11.17 11.05
N GLU A 376 -8.24 12.12 10.65
CA GLU A 376 -6.79 11.94 10.67
C GLU A 376 -6.28 11.71 12.09
N ALA A 377 -6.80 12.46 13.06
CA ALA A 377 -6.48 12.25 14.47
C ALA A 377 -6.92 10.87 14.96
N ALA A 378 -8.10 10.38 14.53
CA ALA A 378 -8.60 9.05 14.85
C ALA A 378 -7.73 7.93 14.24
N LEU A 379 -7.29 8.09 12.99
CA LEU A 379 -6.34 7.16 12.36
C LEU A 379 -5.03 7.12 13.16
N LEU A 380 -4.48 8.28 13.53
CA LEU A 380 -3.26 8.33 14.33
C LEU A 380 -3.47 7.75 15.74
N SER A 381 -4.59 8.00 16.40
CA SER A 381 -4.86 7.43 17.74
C SER A 381 -5.01 5.91 17.72
N ALA A 382 -5.44 5.34 16.59
CA ALA A 382 -5.54 3.91 16.38
C ALA A 382 -4.19 3.22 16.11
N GLN A 383 -3.09 3.98 16.01
CA GLN A 383 -1.76 3.42 15.78
C GLN A 383 -1.29 2.57 16.97
N SER A 384 -0.76 1.38 16.69
CA SER A 384 -0.23 0.48 17.70
C SER A 384 0.99 1.10 18.41
N PRO A 385 1.37 0.58 19.59
CA PRO A 385 2.58 1.02 20.29
C PRO A 385 3.84 0.95 19.40
N ALA A 386 3.95 -0.07 18.56
CA ALA A 386 5.05 -0.23 17.62
C ALA A 386 5.03 0.79 16.46
N GLY A 387 3.92 1.49 16.24
CA GLY A 387 3.78 2.45 15.14
C GLY A 387 3.03 1.92 13.92
N LEU A 388 2.50 0.70 13.97
CA LEU A 388 1.80 0.05 12.85
C LEU A 388 0.30 0.03 13.10
N TRP A 389 -0.51 -0.34 12.10
CA TRP A 389 -1.96 -0.44 12.24
C TRP A 389 -2.43 -1.86 12.03
N GLU A 390 -3.17 -2.40 12.99
CA GLU A 390 -3.71 -3.75 12.97
C GLU A 390 -5.24 -3.68 13.08
N ASP A 391 -5.94 -4.66 12.49
CA ASP A 391 -7.36 -4.83 12.77
C ASP A 391 -7.61 -5.44 14.17
N TYR A 392 -8.87 -5.55 14.58
CA TYR A 392 -9.26 -6.11 15.89
C TYR A 392 -8.85 -7.57 16.09
N ARG A 393 -8.45 -8.27 15.03
CA ARG A 393 -7.94 -9.65 15.06
C ARG A 393 -6.41 -9.69 15.10
N GLY A 394 -5.73 -8.54 15.05
CA GLY A 394 -4.27 -8.46 14.91
C GLY A 394 -3.80 -8.84 13.51
N MET A 395 -4.65 -8.67 12.49
CA MET A 395 -4.36 -9.06 11.11
C MET A 395 -4.22 -7.83 10.20
N GLY A 396 -3.56 -8.03 9.05
CA GLY A 396 -3.46 -7.03 7.99
C GLY A 396 -2.54 -5.85 8.33
N GLU A 397 -1.58 -6.05 9.24
CA GLU A 397 -0.67 -5.02 9.73
C GLU A 397 0.03 -4.28 8.60
N GLU A 398 0.48 -5.04 7.58
CA GLU A 398 1.25 -4.52 6.47
C GLU A 398 0.42 -3.68 5.52
N TYR A 399 -0.71 -4.24 5.09
CA TYR A 399 -1.65 -3.57 4.18
C TYR A 399 -2.25 -2.31 4.81
N LEU A 400 -2.75 -2.39 6.05
CA LEU A 400 -3.38 -1.25 6.73
C LEU A 400 -2.37 -0.13 6.97
N THR A 401 -1.16 -0.48 7.40
CA THR A 401 -0.08 0.51 7.56
C THR A 401 0.26 1.16 6.23
N ALA A 402 0.42 0.37 5.17
CA ALA A 402 0.74 0.91 3.85
C ALA A 402 -0.35 1.86 3.36
N LEU A 403 -1.61 1.45 3.44
CA LEU A 403 -2.78 2.21 3.02
C LEU A 403 -2.85 3.58 3.74
N ILE A 404 -2.67 3.59 5.06
CA ILE A 404 -2.72 4.83 5.86
C ILE A 404 -1.54 5.73 5.54
N VAL A 405 -0.31 5.20 5.50
CA VAL A 405 0.88 6.00 5.17
C VAL A 405 0.78 6.59 3.76
N GLU A 406 0.29 5.82 2.79
CA GLU A 406 0.06 6.30 1.43
C GLU A 406 -1.00 7.40 1.36
N TYR A 407 -2.06 7.33 2.17
CA TYR A 407 -3.02 8.42 2.30
C TYR A 407 -2.32 9.70 2.80
N PHE A 408 -1.56 9.63 3.90
CA PHE A 408 -0.88 10.81 4.45
C PHE A 408 0.18 11.39 3.50
N GLN A 409 0.83 10.55 2.68
CA GLN A 409 1.74 11.02 1.61
C GLN A 409 1.00 11.74 0.49
N ARG A 410 -0.27 11.40 0.25
CA ARG A 410 -1.07 11.94 -0.85
C ARG A 410 -2.09 12.99 -0.40
N ARG A 411 -2.28 13.26 0.90
CA ARG A 411 -3.37 14.13 1.38
C ARG A 411 -3.35 15.56 0.83
N GLU A 412 -2.18 16.09 0.51
CA GLU A 412 -2.01 17.42 -0.08
C GLU A 412 -2.33 17.45 -1.58
N GLN A 413 -2.45 16.28 -2.21
CA GLN A 413 -2.71 16.12 -3.64
C GLN A 413 -4.20 16.32 -3.93
N ARG A 414 -4.61 17.57 -4.12
CA ARG A 414 -6.01 17.95 -4.36
C ARG A 414 -6.26 18.27 -5.81
N GLN A 415 -7.39 17.81 -6.33
CA GLN A 415 -7.79 18.15 -7.69
C GLN A 415 -8.17 19.62 -7.86
N VAL A 416 -8.76 20.25 -6.83
CA VAL A 416 -9.12 21.68 -6.87
C VAL A 416 -7.88 22.58 -7.00
N ASP A 417 -6.71 22.11 -6.56
CA ASP A 417 -5.45 22.85 -6.66
C ASP A 417 -4.69 22.56 -7.97
N MET A 418 -5.19 21.64 -8.81
CA MET A 418 -4.61 21.34 -10.10
C MET A 418 -5.03 22.39 -11.13
N SER A 419 -4.07 22.90 -11.90
CA SER A 419 -4.40 23.72 -13.07
C SER A 419 -5.26 22.92 -14.06
N GLU A 420 -6.10 23.59 -14.84
CA GLU A 420 -6.88 22.95 -15.91
C GLU A 420 -5.99 22.14 -16.85
N ALA A 421 -4.80 22.67 -17.18
CA ALA A 421 -3.79 21.96 -17.97
C ALA A 421 -3.35 20.65 -17.29
N THR A 422 -3.09 20.66 -15.99
CA THR A 422 -2.71 19.46 -15.24
C THR A 422 -3.81 18.39 -15.27
N ILE A 423 -5.08 18.79 -15.09
CA ILE A 423 -6.23 17.88 -15.13
C ILE A 423 -6.38 17.25 -16.52
N LEU A 424 -6.39 18.09 -17.57
CA LEU A 424 -6.49 17.63 -18.95
C LEU A 424 -5.31 16.73 -19.34
N GLY A 425 -4.10 17.12 -18.95
CA GLY A 425 -2.88 16.37 -19.21
C GLY A 425 -2.93 14.97 -18.62
N ARG A 426 -3.32 14.86 -17.34
CA ARG A 426 -3.52 13.59 -16.66
C ARG A 426 -4.57 12.71 -17.36
N GLY A 427 -5.75 13.27 -17.65
CA GLY A 427 -6.83 12.54 -18.31
C GLY A 427 -6.43 11.99 -19.68
N LEU A 428 -5.75 12.81 -20.49
CA LEU A 428 -5.27 12.42 -21.82
C LEU A 428 -4.16 11.37 -21.77
N ILE A 429 -3.22 11.44 -20.81
CA ILE A 429 -2.19 10.42 -20.63
C ILE A 429 -2.82 9.07 -20.27
N LEU A 430 -3.72 9.06 -19.27
CA LEU A 430 -4.41 7.84 -18.83
C LEU A 430 -5.27 7.25 -19.96
N ARG A 431 -5.98 8.09 -20.71
CA ARG A 431 -6.77 7.67 -21.86
C ARG A 431 -5.90 7.13 -23.00
N GLY A 432 -4.77 7.78 -23.27
CA GLY A 432 -3.81 7.32 -24.27
C GLY A 432 -3.21 5.96 -23.91
N HIS A 433 -2.94 5.71 -22.63
CA HIS A 433 -2.53 4.40 -22.15
C HIS A 433 -3.62 3.33 -22.35
N ALA A 434 -4.86 3.61 -21.95
CA ALA A 434 -5.98 2.68 -22.14
C ALA A 434 -6.17 2.33 -23.62
N LEU A 435 -6.14 3.32 -24.51
CA LEU A 435 -6.24 3.11 -25.97
C LEU A 435 -5.06 2.31 -26.54
N SER A 436 -3.84 2.47 -25.98
CA SER A 436 -2.66 1.76 -26.45
C SER A 436 -2.70 0.25 -26.17
N MET A 437 -3.60 -0.20 -25.28
CA MET A 437 -3.81 -1.61 -24.97
C MET A 437 -4.69 -2.31 -26.02
N ASN A 438 -5.34 -1.57 -26.91
CA ASN A 438 -6.17 -2.14 -27.97
C ASN A 438 -5.34 -2.37 -29.24
N ASP A 439 -5.61 -3.49 -29.93
CA ASP A 439 -4.95 -3.84 -31.19
C ASP A 439 -5.45 -3.05 -32.42
N SER A 440 -6.43 -2.17 -32.24
CA SER A 440 -7.00 -1.39 -33.35
C SER A 440 -6.05 -0.28 -33.81
N VAL A 441 -5.82 -0.19 -35.12
CA VAL A 441 -5.03 0.89 -35.75
C VAL A 441 -5.60 2.28 -35.41
N SER A 442 -6.93 2.42 -35.34
CA SER A 442 -7.57 3.69 -34.95
C SER A 442 -7.19 4.08 -33.53
N ASP A 443 -7.20 3.11 -32.62
CA ASP A 443 -6.95 3.32 -31.21
C ASP A 443 -5.49 3.64 -30.97
N GLN A 444 -4.57 3.03 -31.73
CA GLN A 444 -3.14 3.35 -31.71
C GLN A 444 -2.86 4.80 -32.14
N VAL A 445 -3.54 5.30 -33.17
CA VAL A 445 -3.42 6.70 -33.61
C VAL A 445 -3.98 7.65 -32.55
N LEU A 446 -5.16 7.34 -32.00
CA LEU A 446 -5.78 8.14 -30.95
C LEU A 446 -4.96 8.12 -29.66
N ALA A 447 -4.36 6.98 -29.32
CA ALA A 447 -3.45 6.82 -28.19
C ALA A 447 -2.23 7.72 -28.34
N LEU A 448 -1.57 7.69 -29.50
CA LEU A 448 -0.41 8.53 -29.80
C LEU A 448 -0.75 10.03 -29.69
N ALA A 449 -1.88 10.45 -30.24
CA ALA A 449 -2.35 11.82 -30.14
C ALA A 449 -2.66 12.22 -28.68
N SER A 450 -3.31 11.32 -27.93
CA SER A 450 -3.69 11.54 -26.54
C SER A 450 -2.48 11.64 -25.63
N ILE A 451 -1.50 10.74 -25.73
CA ILE A 451 -0.28 10.82 -24.89
C ILE A 451 0.58 12.03 -25.24
N TYR A 452 0.65 12.41 -26.53
CA TYR A 452 1.41 13.59 -26.95
C TYR A 452 0.83 14.86 -26.33
N HIS A 453 -0.47 15.10 -26.54
CA HIS A 453 -1.14 16.28 -26.00
C HIS A 453 -1.27 16.21 -24.48
N GLY A 454 -1.47 15.02 -23.92
CA GLY A 454 -1.45 14.80 -22.49
C GLY A 454 -0.14 15.27 -21.86
N LEU A 455 1.00 14.85 -22.41
CA LEU A 455 2.31 15.31 -21.92
C LEU A 455 2.52 16.81 -22.13
N GLU A 456 2.07 17.36 -23.26
CA GLU A 456 2.11 18.80 -23.52
C GLU A 456 1.37 19.60 -22.42
N TYR A 457 0.16 19.20 -22.07
CA TYR A 457 -0.63 19.81 -21.00
C TYR A 457 -0.01 19.59 -19.61
N VAL A 458 0.62 18.45 -19.36
CA VAL A 458 1.38 18.23 -18.12
C VAL A 458 2.57 19.20 -18.03
N LEU A 459 3.32 19.40 -19.12
CA LEU A 459 4.40 20.39 -19.16
C LEU A 459 3.88 21.80 -18.89
N TYR A 460 2.72 22.17 -19.45
CA TYR A 460 2.07 23.43 -19.11
C TYR A 460 1.71 23.53 -17.62
N GLY A 461 1.18 22.47 -17.02
CA GLY A 461 0.94 22.40 -15.58
C GLY A 461 2.22 22.61 -14.75
N PHE A 462 3.32 21.95 -15.12
CA PHE A 462 4.62 22.12 -14.47
C PHE A 462 5.13 23.56 -14.57
N LEU A 463 5.04 24.17 -15.76
CA LEU A 463 5.50 25.52 -16.02
C LEU A 463 4.65 26.56 -15.27
N LEU A 464 3.32 26.44 -15.32
CA LEU A 464 2.39 27.36 -14.63
C LEU A 464 2.58 27.31 -13.11
N LYS A 465 2.79 26.13 -12.51
CA LYS A 465 3.01 26.00 -11.07
C LYS A 465 4.30 26.68 -10.60
N ASN A 466 5.24 26.91 -11.52
CA ASN A 466 6.54 27.54 -11.27
C ASN A 466 6.65 28.91 -11.97
N ASP A 467 5.51 29.58 -12.19
CA ASP A 467 5.42 30.94 -12.72
C ASP A 467 6.11 31.16 -14.09
N VAL A 468 6.16 30.12 -14.93
CA VAL A 468 6.68 30.22 -16.30
C VAL A 468 5.55 30.44 -17.30
N GLU A 469 5.68 31.46 -18.14
CA GLU A 469 4.68 31.81 -19.16
C GLU A 469 4.59 30.71 -20.24
N ILE A 470 3.36 30.22 -20.47
CA ILE A 470 3.08 29.18 -21.48
C ILE A 470 2.39 29.71 -22.73
N ARG A 471 2.22 31.04 -22.82
CA ARG A 471 1.58 31.71 -23.97
C ARG A 471 2.57 32.59 -24.70
N THR A 472 2.40 32.72 -26.01
CA THR A 472 3.14 33.68 -26.83
C THR A 472 2.50 35.07 -26.69
N GLN A 473 3.17 36.09 -27.22
CA GLN A 473 2.62 37.46 -27.30
C GLN A 473 1.29 37.55 -28.06
N LYS A 474 0.98 36.55 -28.92
CA LYS A 474 -0.29 36.46 -29.66
C LYS A 474 -1.40 35.77 -28.85
N GLY A 475 -1.11 35.31 -27.63
CA GLY A 475 -2.04 34.58 -26.77
C GLY A 475 -2.15 33.08 -27.06
N GLU A 476 -1.39 32.57 -28.02
CA GLU A 476 -1.31 31.15 -28.41
C GLU A 476 -0.46 30.37 -27.39
N THR A 477 -0.72 29.08 -27.18
CA THR A 477 0.18 28.24 -26.36
C THR A 477 1.52 28.03 -27.05
N ILE A 478 2.61 27.95 -26.29
CA ILE A 478 3.97 27.83 -26.85
C ILE A 478 4.22 26.53 -27.62
N GLY A 479 3.41 25.49 -27.43
CA GLY A 479 3.58 24.20 -28.09
C GLY A 479 4.50 23.24 -27.33
N PHE A 480 4.43 21.95 -27.69
CA PHE A 480 5.16 20.88 -27.00
C PHE A 480 6.69 21.05 -26.97
N ARG A 481 7.34 21.44 -28.08
CA ARG A 481 8.81 21.46 -28.16
C ARG A 481 9.39 22.60 -27.33
N GLU A 482 8.72 23.74 -27.37
CA GLU A 482 8.99 24.94 -26.61
C GLU A 482 8.74 24.69 -25.13
N ALA A 483 7.61 24.06 -24.77
CA ALA A 483 7.31 23.66 -23.39
C ALA A 483 8.36 22.68 -22.84
N LEU A 484 8.78 21.69 -23.60
CA LEU A 484 9.82 20.73 -23.19
C LEU A 484 11.17 21.43 -22.97
N SER A 485 11.50 22.42 -23.79
CA SER A 485 12.74 23.20 -23.66
C SER A 485 12.69 24.17 -22.47
N ALA A 486 11.55 24.84 -22.27
CA ALA A 486 11.31 25.68 -21.09
C ALA A 486 11.37 24.84 -19.79
N PHE A 487 10.81 23.63 -19.81
CA PHE A 487 10.86 22.71 -18.68
C PHE A 487 12.29 22.24 -18.37
N GLU A 488 13.12 21.97 -19.39
CA GLU A 488 14.54 21.63 -19.17
C GLU A 488 15.30 22.77 -18.49
N VAL A 489 15.03 24.03 -18.88
CA VAL A 489 15.61 25.21 -18.23
C VAL A 489 15.14 25.31 -16.77
N LEU A 490 13.84 25.15 -16.52
CA LEU A 490 13.27 25.11 -15.18
C LEU A 490 13.93 24.01 -14.32
N ALA A 491 14.01 22.78 -14.82
CA ALA A 491 14.58 21.64 -14.09
C ALA A 491 16.06 21.84 -13.74
N ARG A 492 16.84 22.53 -14.59
CA ARG A 492 18.23 22.90 -14.28
C ARG A 492 18.32 24.00 -13.24
N ASN A 493 17.47 25.03 -13.35
CA ASN A 493 17.47 26.16 -12.42
C ASN A 493 17.04 25.72 -11.01
N SER A 494 16.12 24.76 -10.93
CA SER A 494 15.65 24.16 -9.67
C SER A 494 16.54 23.02 -9.16
N ASN A 495 17.67 22.72 -9.82
CA ASN A 495 18.58 21.61 -9.50
C ASN A 495 17.93 20.21 -9.46
N TRP A 496 16.81 20.00 -10.16
CA TRP A 496 16.18 18.67 -10.31
C TRP A 496 16.99 17.76 -11.23
N ILE A 497 17.75 18.37 -12.15
CA ILE A 497 18.78 17.73 -12.96
C ILE A 497 20.07 18.54 -12.85
N GLY A 498 21.22 17.89 -13.03
CA GLY A 498 22.51 18.59 -13.00
C GLY A 498 22.61 19.66 -14.09
N HIS A 499 23.34 20.76 -13.84
CA HIS A 499 23.45 21.88 -14.78
C HIS A 499 23.94 21.47 -16.18
N ALA A 500 24.84 20.49 -16.28
CA ALA A 500 25.34 19.95 -17.56
C ALA A 500 24.55 18.72 -18.06
N ALA A 501 23.59 18.22 -17.28
CA ALA A 501 22.78 17.07 -17.67
C ALA A 501 21.74 17.48 -18.71
N SER A 502 21.49 16.60 -19.68
CA SER A 502 20.32 16.71 -20.57
C SER A 502 19.06 16.28 -19.84
N LEU A 503 17.92 16.80 -20.28
CA LEU A 503 16.63 16.36 -19.77
C LEU A 503 16.44 14.84 -20.03
N PRO A 504 16.17 14.03 -18.99
CA PRO A 504 15.85 12.61 -19.14
C PRO A 504 14.71 12.40 -20.14
N PHE A 505 14.87 11.39 -20.99
CA PHE A 505 13.90 11.00 -22.04
C PHE A 505 13.70 12.01 -23.19
N ARG A 506 14.44 13.12 -23.25
CA ARG A 506 14.26 14.17 -24.27
C ARG A 506 14.23 13.64 -25.70
N THR A 507 15.17 12.76 -26.06
CA THR A 507 15.24 12.18 -27.41
C THR A 507 14.00 11.36 -27.73
N GLN A 508 13.57 10.49 -26.81
CA GLN A 508 12.40 9.62 -27.01
C GLN A 508 11.10 10.43 -27.10
N LEU A 509 10.99 11.52 -26.33
CA LEU A 509 9.85 12.42 -26.40
C LEU A 509 9.82 13.23 -27.72
N ALA A 510 10.98 13.60 -28.24
CA ALA A 510 11.10 14.22 -29.57
C ALA A 510 10.75 13.24 -30.70
N GLU A 511 11.16 11.97 -30.59
CA GLU A 511 10.76 10.90 -31.52
C GLU A 511 9.25 10.68 -31.51
N MET A 512 8.61 10.68 -30.33
CA MET A 512 7.14 10.61 -30.21
C MET A 512 6.47 11.78 -30.94
N ALA A 513 6.97 13.00 -30.74
CA ALA A 513 6.45 14.19 -31.43
C ALA A 513 6.56 14.07 -32.95
N ALA A 514 7.72 13.65 -33.45
CA ALA A 514 7.94 13.42 -34.88
C ALA A 514 7.01 12.33 -35.43
N LYS A 515 6.82 11.24 -34.67
CA LYS A 515 5.93 10.15 -35.08
C LYS A 515 4.48 10.59 -35.13
N ARG A 516 4.04 11.40 -34.17
CA ARG A 516 2.71 12.01 -34.17
C ARG A 516 2.52 12.89 -35.40
N ASP A 517 3.49 13.72 -35.75
CA ASP A 517 3.41 14.58 -36.94
C ASP A 517 3.35 13.75 -38.23
N GLU A 518 4.10 12.65 -38.32
CA GLU A 518 4.03 11.70 -39.44
C GLU A 518 2.65 11.04 -39.55
N VAL A 519 2.11 10.52 -38.45
CA VAL A 519 0.80 9.84 -38.43
C VAL A 519 -0.32 10.82 -38.79
N ILE A 520 -0.37 11.99 -38.16
CA ILE A 520 -1.45 12.96 -38.32
C ILE A 520 -1.39 13.68 -39.68
N HIS A 521 -0.20 14.09 -40.13
CA HIS A 521 -0.07 14.92 -41.34
C HIS A 521 0.29 14.13 -42.60
N ARG A 522 0.80 12.90 -42.47
CA ARG A 522 1.26 12.09 -43.61
C ARG A 522 0.58 10.73 -43.71
N MET A 523 -0.48 10.49 -42.91
CA MET A 523 -1.18 9.20 -42.84
C MET A 523 -0.22 8.03 -42.54
N GLY A 524 0.83 8.30 -41.76
CA GLY A 524 1.75 7.26 -41.28
C GLY A 524 1.05 6.28 -40.34
N ARG A 525 1.73 5.17 -40.01
CA ARG A 525 1.28 4.18 -39.02
C ARG A 525 2.24 4.14 -37.84
N VAL A 526 1.72 3.89 -36.65
CA VAL A 526 2.51 3.61 -35.45
C VAL A 526 2.27 2.17 -35.05
N GLU A 527 3.35 1.39 -34.92
CA GLU A 527 3.27 0.00 -34.49
C GLU A 527 2.97 -0.07 -32.99
N ALA A 528 2.17 -1.06 -32.55
CA ALA A 528 1.81 -1.25 -31.14
C ALA A 528 3.04 -1.28 -30.21
N GLY A 529 4.10 -1.97 -30.61
CA GLY A 529 5.35 -2.03 -29.84
C GLY A 529 6.04 -0.67 -29.70
N GLN A 530 6.00 0.16 -30.75
CA GLN A 530 6.57 1.52 -30.70
C GLN A 530 5.72 2.44 -29.81
N LEU A 531 4.39 2.34 -29.92
CA LEU A 531 3.46 3.10 -29.08
C LEU A 531 3.63 2.75 -27.60
N SER A 532 3.73 1.46 -27.25
CA SER A 532 3.98 1.01 -25.87
C SER A 532 5.25 1.65 -25.30
N ILE A 533 6.32 1.76 -26.09
CA ILE A 533 7.55 2.43 -25.67
C ILE A 533 7.28 3.91 -25.38
N PHE A 534 6.56 4.63 -26.26
CA PHE A 534 6.22 6.04 -26.02
C PHE A 534 5.41 6.22 -24.74
N VAL A 535 4.38 5.39 -24.52
CA VAL A 535 3.58 5.47 -23.28
C VAL A 535 4.46 5.24 -22.06
N GLU A 536 5.28 4.19 -22.05
CA GLU A 536 6.23 3.91 -20.96
C GLU A 536 7.17 5.10 -20.68
N ARG A 537 7.66 5.78 -21.72
CA ARG A 537 8.54 6.96 -21.56
C ARG A 537 7.80 8.19 -21.03
N VAL A 538 6.56 8.41 -21.46
CA VAL A 538 5.72 9.50 -20.93
C VAL A 538 5.48 9.27 -19.43
N PHE A 539 5.07 8.07 -19.03
CA PHE A 539 4.85 7.74 -17.62
C PHE A 539 6.12 7.88 -16.78
N ALA A 540 7.25 7.34 -17.27
CA ALA A 540 8.54 7.47 -16.58
C ALA A 540 9.04 8.91 -16.49
N PHE A 541 8.75 9.75 -17.50
CA PHE A 541 9.07 11.17 -17.46
C PHE A 541 8.22 11.91 -16.43
N VAL A 542 6.89 11.74 -16.47
CA VAL A 542 5.97 12.41 -15.54
C VAL A 542 6.25 11.98 -14.10
N GLY A 543 6.34 10.68 -13.82
CA GLY A 543 6.61 10.19 -12.46
C GLY A 543 8.00 10.54 -11.93
N LYS A 544 8.94 10.95 -12.79
CA LYS A 544 10.25 11.47 -12.36
C LYS A 544 10.19 12.92 -11.87
N PHE A 545 9.25 13.70 -12.39
CA PHE A 545 9.25 15.16 -12.24
C PHE A 545 8.03 15.72 -11.53
N ASP A 546 6.90 15.01 -11.50
CA ASP A 546 5.64 15.48 -10.95
C ASP A 546 5.76 15.96 -9.49
N VAL A 547 6.35 15.17 -8.59
CA VAL A 547 6.50 15.56 -7.18
C VAL A 547 7.34 16.82 -7.03
N ASN A 548 8.45 16.93 -7.78
CA ASN A 548 9.31 18.12 -7.72
C ASN A 548 8.64 19.35 -8.34
N ALA A 549 7.91 19.17 -9.44
CA ALA A 549 7.32 20.28 -10.19
C ALA A 549 5.97 20.76 -9.63
N LEU A 550 5.18 19.85 -9.06
CA LEU A 550 3.83 20.09 -8.59
C LEU A 550 3.70 20.05 -7.06
N GLY A 551 4.63 19.39 -6.37
CA GLY A 551 4.52 19.03 -4.96
C GLY A 551 3.76 17.71 -4.73
N TYR A 552 3.36 17.02 -5.80
CA TYR A 552 2.56 15.81 -5.73
C TYR A 552 2.75 14.87 -6.92
N SER A 553 2.39 13.60 -6.75
CA SER A 553 2.40 12.66 -7.87
C SER A 553 1.15 12.82 -8.72
N LEU A 554 1.32 13.03 -10.02
CA LEU A 554 0.23 13.32 -10.94
C LEU A 554 -0.52 12.07 -11.40
N LEU A 555 0.20 10.95 -11.50
CA LEU A 555 -0.32 9.70 -12.07
C LEU A 555 -0.91 8.74 -11.02
N VAL A 556 -0.84 9.11 -9.74
CA VAL A 556 -1.33 8.33 -8.58
C VAL A 556 -2.66 8.87 -8.05
#